data_AF-A0A4S2EW57-F1
#
_entry.id   AF-A0A4S2EW57-F1
#
_cell.length_a   1.000
_cell.length_b   1.000
_cell.length_c   1.000
_cell.angle_alpha   90.00
_cell.angle_beta   90.00
_cell.angle_gamma   90.00
#
_symmetry.space_group_name_H-M   'P 1'
#
loop_
_entity.id
_entity.type
_entity.pdbx_description
1 polymer ?
#
loop_
_entity_poly.entity_id
_entity_poly.type
_entity_poly.pdbx_seq_one_letter_code
_entity_poly.pdbx_strand_id
1 'polypeptide(L)'
;MAALVSTVGALEEALAEERRRLEESEDDRRRAKARLMALLKDARADSAAARKEAADLKERLKEAEAAAPGVAGEGRGPDEERARSEALEAVVGRLEGEVSGRDDEIRRLKARLAALEASRAREQEAARGETSMVVSEMASVPRTLDDVLTLAERAWPERLLVLGSAHDAARAWSGRDLDRPWRALCAVAECLWPLHFVEASADPVREFASRTGFRFTPTESFTVSTMPRLREARTFPWEGRRTYMPAHVAVTGGSGDSNIRMHLCFDEEGRRIVVGHLGRHLDNTLT
;
A
#
# COMPACT_ATOMS: atom_id res chain seq x y z
N MET A 1 22.06 -1.83 -44.38
CA MET A 1 21.06 -0.77 -44.06
C MET A 1 19.63 -1.23 -44.23
N ALA A 2 19.21 -1.77 -45.38
CA ALA A 2 17.83 -2.24 -45.59
C ALA A 2 17.34 -3.30 -44.56
N ALA A 3 18.19 -4.26 -44.18
CA ALA A 3 17.85 -5.28 -43.19
C ALA A 3 17.68 -4.74 -41.76
N LEU A 4 18.36 -3.64 -41.41
CA LEU A 4 18.26 -3.00 -40.08
C LEU A 4 17.01 -2.13 -39.95
N VAL A 5 16.59 -1.49 -41.05
CA VAL A 5 15.33 -0.71 -41.11
C VAL A 5 14.12 -1.65 -41.04
N SER A 6 14.21 -2.83 -41.66
CA SER A 6 13.16 -3.85 -41.62
C SER A 6 12.93 -4.45 -40.22
N THR A 7 13.98 -4.61 -39.41
CA THR A 7 13.86 -5.14 -38.05
C THR A 7 13.34 -4.11 -37.05
N VAL A 8 13.67 -2.82 -37.22
CA VAL A 8 13.13 -1.74 -36.39
C VAL A 8 11.62 -1.60 -36.60
N GLY A 9 11.15 -1.61 -37.84
CA GLY A 9 9.70 -1.54 -38.12
C GLY A 9 8.90 -2.71 -37.53
N ALA A 10 9.45 -3.93 -37.58
CA ALA A 10 8.81 -5.10 -36.97
C ALA A 10 8.71 -5.03 -35.44
N LEU A 11 9.68 -4.39 -34.78
CA LEU A 11 9.67 -4.18 -33.33
C LEU A 11 8.67 -3.10 -32.91
N GLU A 12 8.52 -2.04 -33.70
CA GLU A 12 7.53 -0.98 -33.47
C GLU A 12 6.10 -1.50 -33.58
N GLU A 13 5.82 -2.35 -34.58
CA GLU A 13 4.53 -3.02 -34.73
C GLU A 13 4.23 -3.97 -33.57
N ALA A 14 5.22 -4.78 -33.14
CA ALA A 14 5.05 -5.68 -32.00
C ALA A 14 4.78 -4.91 -30.68
N LEU A 15 5.45 -3.79 -30.47
CA LEU A 15 5.23 -2.92 -29.30
C LEU A 15 3.85 -2.25 -29.33
N ALA A 16 3.39 -1.81 -30.50
CA ALA A 16 2.07 -1.21 -30.67
C ALA A 16 0.96 -2.23 -30.40
N GLU A 17 1.13 -3.47 -30.88
CA GLU A 17 0.15 -4.54 -30.63
C GLU A 17 0.10 -4.93 -29.14
N GLU A 18 1.24 -4.98 -28.46
CA GLU A 18 1.26 -5.29 -27.02
C GLU A 18 0.64 -4.17 -26.18
N ARG A 19 0.88 -2.90 -26.53
CA ARG A 19 0.18 -1.75 -25.90
C ARG A 19 -1.33 -1.85 -26.06
N ARG A 20 -1.80 -2.19 -27.26
CA ARG A 20 -3.23 -2.36 -27.52
C ARG A 20 -3.84 -3.50 -26.70
N ARG A 21 -3.13 -4.63 -26.55
CA ARG A 21 -3.57 -5.75 -25.69
C ARG A 21 -3.66 -5.36 -24.22
N LEU A 22 -2.69 -4.57 -23.74
CA LEU A 22 -2.70 -4.06 -22.37
C LEU A 22 -3.87 -3.09 -22.12
N GLU A 23 -4.12 -2.17 -23.05
CA GLU A 23 -5.26 -1.26 -22.99
C GLU A 23 -6.60 -2.00 -23.00
N GLU A 24 -6.78 -2.97 -23.90
CA GLU A 24 -7.98 -3.83 -23.97
C GLU A 24 -8.20 -4.59 -22.64
N SER A 25 -7.12 -5.11 -22.05
CA SER A 25 -7.14 -5.82 -20.76
C SER A 25 -7.51 -4.90 -19.58
N GLU A 26 -6.94 -3.70 -19.49
CA GLU A 26 -7.27 -2.72 -18.44
C GLU A 26 -8.74 -2.30 -18.52
N ASP A 27 -9.24 -2.09 -19.73
CA ASP A 27 -10.61 -1.72 -20.00
C ASP A 27 -11.60 -2.82 -19.62
N ASP A 28 -11.29 -4.08 -19.93
CA ASP A 28 -12.08 -5.24 -19.50
C ASP A 28 -12.12 -5.36 -17.97
N ARG A 29 -10.98 -5.15 -17.31
CA ARG A 29 -10.90 -5.13 -15.84
C ARG A 29 -11.72 -4.01 -15.23
N ARG A 30 -11.69 -2.81 -15.83
CA ARG A 30 -12.48 -1.66 -15.39
C ARG A 30 -13.97 -1.95 -15.53
N ARG A 31 -14.38 -2.53 -16.67
CA ARG A 31 -15.76 -2.99 -16.91
C ARG A 31 -16.18 -4.05 -15.88
N ALA A 32 -15.33 -5.04 -15.60
CA ALA A 32 -15.60 -6.08 -14.60
C ALA A 32 -15.75 -5.51 -13.19
N LYS A 33 -14.89 -4.58 -12.78
CA LYS A 33 -14.99 -3.90 -11.48
C LYS A 33 -16.28 -3.10 -11.36
N ALA A 34 -16.63 -2.32 -12.40
CA ALA A 34 -17.86 -1.54 -12.42
C ALA A 34 -19.10 -2.45 -12.28
N ARG A 35 -19.13 -3.58 -13.00
CA ARG A 35 -20.20 -4.59 -12.89
C ARG A 35 -20.29 -5.19 -11.48
N LEU A 36 -19.17 -5.59 -10.88
CA LEU A 36 -19.15 -6.14 -9.52
C LEU A 36 -19.61 -5.12 -8.47
N MET A 37 -19.21 -3.85 -8.62
CA MET A 37 -19.66 -2.77 -7.73
C MET A 37 -21.17 -2.52 -7.84
N ALA A 38 -21.72 -2.56 -9.06
CA ALA A 38 -23.16 -2.45 -9.27
C ALA A 38 -23.92 -3.61 -8.59
N LEU A 39 -23.49 -4.86 -8.84
CA LEU A 39 -24.08 -6.05 -8.19
C LEU A 39 -23.99 -5.99 -6.66
N LEU A 40 -22.86 -5.53 -6.12
CA LEU A 40 -22.70 -5.37 -4.67
C LEU A 40 -23.62 -4.30 -4.08
N LYS A 41 -23.83 -3.20 -4.82
CA LYS A 41 -24.76 -2.13 -4.42
C LYS A 41 -26.19 -2.66 -4.36
N ASP A 42 -26.61 -3.39 -5.39
CA ASP A 42 -27.96 -3.94 -5.49
C ASP A 42 -28.19 -5.00 -4.40
N ALA A 43 -27.26 -5.95 -4.23
CA ALA A 43 -27.35 -6.97 -3.18
C ALA A 43 -27.41 -6.38 -1.76
N ARG A 44 -26.73 -5.25 -1.51
CA ARG A 44 -26.82 -4.51 -0.24
C ARG A 44 -28.18 -3.87 -0.04
N ALA A 45 -28.74 -3.26 -1.08
CA ALA A 45 -30.08 -2.67 -1.02
C ALA A 45 -31.14 -3.75 -0.74
N ASP A 46 -31.05 -4.89 -1.42
CA ASP A 46 -31.96 -6.03 -1.25
C ASP A 46 -31.85 -6.66 0.13
N SER A 47 -30.62 -6.83 0.64
CA SER A 47 -30.40 -7.33 2.01
C SER A 47 -30.96 -6.35 3.06
N ALA A 48 -30.77 -5.04 2.87
CA ALA A 48 -31.33 -4.03 3.77
C ALA A 48 -32.88 -4.02 3.76
N ALA A 49 -33.49 -4.15 2.58
CA ALA A 49 -34.94 -4.21 2.44
C ALA A 49 -35.54 -5.44 3.16
N ALA A 50 -34.98 -6.64 2.94
CA ALA A 50 -35.46 -7.85 3.62
C ALA A 50 -35.24 -7.82 5.14
N ARG A 51 -34.13 -7.24 5.61
CA ARG A 51 -33.92 -7.05 7.06
C ARG A 51 -34.98 -6.16 7.68
N LYS A 52 -35.36 -5.09 6.98
CA LYS A 52 -36.43 -4.21 7.43
C LYS A 52 -37.77 -4.96 7.48
N GLU A 53 -38.12 -5.68 6.42
CA GLU A 53 -39.35 -6.48 6.37
C GLU A 53 -39.41 -7.54 7.48
N ALA A 54 -38.29 -8.25 7.71
CA ALA A 54 -38.19 -9.22 8.80
C ALA A 54 -38.34 -8.57 10.19
N ALA A 55 -37.80 -7.37 10.38
CA ALA A 55 -37.95 -6.62 11.64
C ALA A 55 -39.41 -6.19 11.86
N ASP A 56 -40.05 -5.61 10.84
CA ASP A 56 -41.45 -5.18 10.91
C ASP A 56 -42.39 -6.37 11.19
N LEU A 57 -42.11 -7.54 10.62
CA LEU A 57 -42.89 -8.76 10.89
C LEU A 57 -42.65 -9.33 12.29
N LYS A 58 -41.42 -9.27 12.81
CA LYS A 58 -41.13 -9.65 14.20
C LYS A 58 -41.86 -8.77 15.20
N GLU A 59 -41.94 -7.46 14.94
CA GLU A 59 -42.70 -6.54 15.78
C GLU A 59 -44.19 -6.91 15.78
N ARG A 60 -44.77 -7.16 14.60
CA ARG A 60 -46.16 -7.63 14.47
C ARG A 60 -46.43 -8.97 15.12
N LEU A 61 -45.47 -9.90 15.07
CA LEU A 61 -45.56 -11.18 15.76
C LEU A 61 -45.62 -10.95 17.28
N LYS A 62 -44.73 -10.12 17.81
CA LYS A 62 -44.69 -9.76 19.23
C LYS A 62 -45.98 -9.08 19.69
N GLU A 63 -46.57 -8.20 18.87
CA GLU A 63 -47.87 -7.59 19.14
C GLU A 63 -49.01 -8.62 19.16
N ALA A 64 -49.00 -9.57 18.21
CA ALA A 64 -49.99 -10.65 18.17
C ALA A 64 -49.87 -11.60 19.38
N GLU A 65 -48.64 -11.95 19.77
CA GLU A 65 -48.37 -12.75 20.98
C GLU A 65 -48.76 -12.01 22.26
N ALA A 66 -48.53 -10.70 22.34
CA ALA A 66 -48.90 -9.88 23.49
C ALA A 66 -50.41 -9.63 23.62
N ALA A 67 -51.16 -9.76 22.52
CA ALA A 67 -52.62 -9.70 22.53
C ALA A 67 -53.28 -11.01 23.02
N ALA A 68 -52.54 -12.12 23.01
CA ALA A 68 -53.04 -13.46 23.35
C ALA A 68 -53.36 -13.72 24.85
N PRO A 69 -52.73 -13.10 25.88
CA PRO A 69 -53.09 -13.36 27.26
C PRO A 69 -54.21 -12.39 27.70
N GLY A 70 -55.47 -12.70 27.37
CA GLY A 70 -56.60 -12.09 28.09
C GLY A 70 -57.96 -11.94 27.41
N VAL A 71 -58.20 -12.39 26.18
CA VAL A 71 -59.49 -12.11 25.50
C VAL A 71 -60.52 -13.22 25.75
N ALA A 72 -61.10 -13.21 26.94
CA ALA A 72 -62.49 -13.63 27.14
C ALA A 72 -63.40 -12.47 26.67
N GLY A 73 -63.54 -12.28 25.37
CA GLY A 73 -64.33 -11.16 24.84
C GLY A 73 -64.34 -11.05 23.32
N GLU A 74 -65.35 -11.67 22.70
CA GLU A 74 -65.96 -11.29 21.42
C GLU A 74 -65.05 -10.66 20.35
N GLY A 75 -64.17 -11.46 19.73
CA GLY A 75 -63.50 -11.03 18.51
C GLY A 75 -62.37 -11.95 18.06
N ARG A 76 -62.71 -13.03 17.35
CA ARG A 76 -61.85 -14.12 16.82
C ARG A 76 -61.44 -15.16 17.86
N GLY A 77 -61.50 -16.43 17.44
CA GLY A 77 -61.23 -17.56 18.33
C GLY A 77 -59.73 -17.73 18.58
N PRO A 78 -59.32 -18.28 19.74
CA PRO A 78 -57.92 -18.52 20.09
C PRO A 78 -57.17 -19.38 19.05
N ASP A 79 -57.87 -20.23 18.30
CA ASP A 79 -57.30 -21.05 17.22
C ASP A 79 -56.92 -20.21 15.98
N GLU A 80 -57.66 -19.14 15.67
CA GLU A 80 -57.36 -18.25 14.53
C GLU A 80 -56.13 -17.38 14.80
N GLU A 81 -55.98 -16.90 16.04
CA GLU A 81 -54.80 -16.13 16.46
C GLU A 81 -53.55 -17.02 16.48
N ARG A 82 -53.67 -18.26 16.95
CA ARG A 82 -52.57 -19.23 16.94
C ARG A 82 -52.10 -19.56 15.52
N ALA A 83 -53.03 -19.83 14.61
CA ALA A 83 -52.72 -20.07 13.19
C ALA A 83 -52.05 -18.85 12.53
N ARG A 84 -52.43 -17.63 12.93
CA ARG A 84 -51.82 -16.39 12.43
C ARG A 84 -50.39 -16.21 12.93
N SER A 85 -50.13 -16.50 14.21
CA SER A 85 -48.77 -16.45 14.78
C SER A 85 -47.84 -17.48 14.13
N GLU A 86 -48.31 -18.72 13.96
CA GLU A 86 -47.56 -19.77 13.26
C GLU A 86 -47.24 -19.38 11.80
N ALA A 87 -48.19 -18.75 11.10
CA ALA A 87 -47.97 -18.24 9.75
C ALA A 87 -46.94 -17.09 9.71
N LEU A 88 -46.95 -16.19 10.70
CA LEU A 88 -45.96 -15.12 10.80
C LEU A 88 -44.56 -15.66 11.11
N GLU A 89 -44.43 -16.61 12.04
CA GLU A 89 -43.16 -17.28 12.35
C GLU A 89 -42.55 -17.95 11.12
N ALA A 90 -43.37 -18.65 10.32
CA ALA A 90 -42.92 -19.27 9.08
C ALA A 90 -42.39 -18.23 8.06
N VAL A 91 -43.02 -17.06 7.96
CA VAL A 91 -42.57 -15.98 7.07
C VAL A 91 -41.27 -15.34 7.59
N VAL A 92 -41.16 -15.10 8.90
CA VAL A 92 -39.94 -14.57 9.53
C VAL A 92 -38.77 -15.52 9.27
N GLY A 93 -38.94 -16.83 9.51
CA GLY A 93 -37.89 -17.82 9.26
C GLY A 93 -37.45 -17.88 7.79
N ARG A 94 -38.39 -17.74 6.84
CA ARG A 94 -38.05 -17.65 5.41
C ARG A 94 -37.22 -16.41 5.10
N LEU A 95 -37.64 -15.24 5.58
CA LEU A 95 -36.93 -13.97 5.32
C LEU A 95 -35.54 -13.95 5.97
N GLU A 96 -35.38 -14.54 7.16
CA GLU A 96 -34.07 -14.71 7.79
C GLU A 96 -33.14 -15.61 6.96
N GLY A 97 -33.68 -16.68 6.38
CA GLY A 97 -32.96 -17.51 5.40
C GLY A 97 -32.53 -16.73 4.16
N GLU A 98 -33.40 -15.89 3.61
CA GLU A 98 -33.09 -15.01 2.47
C GLU A 98 -32.01 -13.97 2.82
N VAL A 99 -32.08 -13.36 4.01
CA VAL A 99 -31.05 -12.41 4.51
C VAL A 99 -29.70 -13.11 4.63
N SER A 100 -29.68 -14.30 5.22
CA SER A 100 -28.46 -15.10 5.34
C SER A 100 -27.83 -15.42 3.98
N GLY A 101 -28.65 -15.82 3.00
CA GLY A 101 -28.21 -16.08 1.62
C GLY A 101 -27.67 -14.82 0.92
N ARG A 102 -28.31 -13.66 1.10
CA ARG A 102 -27.82 -12.38 0.56
C ARG A 102 -26.53 -11.93 1.23
N ASP A 103 -26.35 -12.21 2.53
CA ASP A 103 -25.10 -11.91 3.24
C ASP A 103 -23.93 -12.79 2.76
N ASP A 104 -24.19 -14.06 2.44
CA ASP A 104 -23.23 -14.94 1.77
C ASP A 104 -22.82 -14.37 0.40
N GLU A 105 -23.77 -13.89 -0.39
CA GLU A 105 -23.52 -13.27 -1.69
C GLU A 105 -22.69 -11.98 -1.59
N ILE A 106 -23.02 -11.10 -0.63
CA ILE A 106 -22.22 -9.91 -0.33
C ILE A 106 -20.78 -10.29 0.03
N ARG A 107 -20.59 -11.34 0.83
CA ARG A 107 -19.24 -11.85 1.18
C ARG A 107 -18.49 -12.35 -0.05
N ARG A 108 -19.14 -13.10 -0.94
CA ARG A 108 -18.56 -13.60 -2.19
C ARG A 108 -18.17 -12.47 -3.15
N LEU A 109 -19.04 -11.47 -3.35
CA LEU A 109 -18.77 -10.33 -4.21
C LEU A 109 -17.61 -9.48 -3.68
N LYS A 110 -17.55 -9.23 -2.36
CA LYS A 110 -16.41 -8.55 -1.72
C LYS A 110 -15.09 -9.31 -1.95
N ALA A 111 -15.09 -10.63 -1.79
CA ALA A 111 -13.90 -11.44 -1.99
C ALA A 111 -13.40 -11.38 -3.45
N ARG A 112 -14.31 -11.42 -4.43
CA ARG A 112 -13.97 -11.24 -5.85
C ARG A 112 -13.39 -9.86 -6.16
N LEU A 113 -13.95 -8.81 -5.56
CA LEU A 113 -13.46 -7.44 -5.72
C LEU A 113 -12.04 -7.29 -5.16
N ALA A 114 -11.80 -7.83 -3.96
CA ALA A 114 -10.47 -7.85 -3.34
C ALA A 114 -9.46 -8.65 -4.18
N ALA A 115 -9.85 -9.80 -4.73
CA ALA A 115 -8.98 -10.60 -5.59
C ALA A 115 -8.61 -9.85 -6.89
N LEU A 116 -9.56 -9.15 -7.51
CA LEU A 116 -9.31 -8.34 -8.70
C LEU A 116 -8.41 -7.14 -8.38
N GLU A 117 -8.58 -6.51 -7.23
CA GLU A 117 -7.70 -5.41 -6.78
C GLU A 117 -6.27 -5.91 -6.49
N ALA A 118 -6.14 -7.08 -5.86
CA ALA A 118 -4.84 -7.71 -5.62
C ALA A 118 -4.12 -8.14 -6.92
N SER A 119 -4.84 -8.68 -7.91
CA SER A 119 -4.26 -8.96 -9.24
C SER A 119 -3.77 -7.68 -9.91
N ARG A 120 -4.51 -6.56 -9.79
CA ARG A 120 -4.06 -5.24 -10.30
C ARG A 120 -2.73 -4.86 -9.68
N ALA A 121 -2.67 -4.93 -8.35
CA ALA A 121 -1.52 -4.49 -7.60
C ALA A 121 -0.28 -5.29 -8.01
N ARG A 122 -0.42 -6.62 -8.15
CA ARG A 122 0.65 -7.52 -8.60
C ARG A 122 1.08 -7.26 -10.05
N GLU A 123 0.14 -7.02 -10.97
CA GLU A 123 0.46 -6.72 -12.37
C GLU A 123 1.14 -5.36 -12.52
N GLN A 124 0.65 -4.34 -11.81
CA GLN A 124 1.32 -3.04 -11.74
C GLN A 124 2.70 -3.14 -11.08
N GLU A 125 2.86 -4.02 -10.10
CA GLU A 125 4.14 -4.26 -9.45
C GLU A 125 5.12 -5.02 -10.35
N ALA A 126 4.66 -6.03 -11.11
CA ALA A 126 5.48 -6.71 -12.12
C ALA A 126 5.96 -5.73 -13.19
N ALA A 127 5.07 -4.86 -13.68
CA ALA A 127 5.43 -3.79 -14.62
C ALA A 127 6.36 -2.72 -14.00
N ARG A 128 6.30 -2.49 -12.68
CA ARG A 128 7.18 -1.55 -11.96
C ARG A 128 8.50 -2.19 -11.50
N GLY A 129 8.58 -3.51 -11.43
CA GLY A 129 9.79 -4.27 -11.14
C GLY A 129 10.81 -4.23 -12.28
N GLU A 130 10.37 -3.87 -13.49
CA GLU A 130 11.22 -3.67 -14.67
C GLU A 130 11.90 -2.30 -14.73
N THR A 131 11.61 -1.38 -13.80
CA THR A 131 12.40 -0.15 -13.61
C THR A 131 13.71 -0.46 -12.87
N SER A 132 14.60 -1.19 -13.54
CA SER A 132 16.03 -1.15 -13.32
C SER A 132 16.59 -0.39 -14.52
N MET A 133 17.20 0.77 -14.29
CA MET A 133 17.86 1.53 -15.36
C MET A 133 18.70 0.57 -16.20
N VAL A 134 18.38 0.45 -17.49
CA VAL A 134 19.11 -0.45 -18.39
C VAL A 134 20.55 0.03 -18.39
N VAL A 135 21.52 -0.86 -18.16
CA VAL A 135 22.96 -0.54 -18.09
C VAL A 135 23.43 0.29 -19.31
N SER A 136 22.74 0.20 -20.45
CA SER A 136 22.99 1.01 -21.65
C SER A 136 22.75 2.52 -21.49
N GLU A 137 21.93 2.95 -20.52
CA GLU A 137 21.67 4.36 -20.23
C GLU A 137 22.73 4.98 -19.31
N MET A 138 23.59 4.15 -18.70
CA MET A 138 24.65 4.62 -17.83
C MET A 138 25.85 5.11 -18.67
N ALA A 139 25.87 6.41 -18.97
CA ALA A 139 26.93 7.05 -19.76
C ALA A 139 28.33 6.93 -19.12
N SER A 140 28.41 6.78 -17.80
CA SER A 140 29.66 6.54 -17.07
C SER A 140 29.40 5.94 -15.68
N VAL A 141 30.35 5.18 -15.16
CA VAL A 141 30.34 4.68 -13.77
C VAL A 141 30.42 5.85 -12.79
N PRO A 142 29.60 5.87 -11.70
CA PRO A 142 29.67 6.89 -10.65
C PRO A 142 31.08 7.05 -10.08
N ARG A 143 31.53 8.30 -9.89
CA ARG A 143 32.86 8.62 -9.36
C ARG A 143 32.83 9.31 -8.00
N THR A 144 31.66 9.78 -7.60
CA THR A 144 31.42 10.44 -6.32
C THR A 144 30.16 9.87 -5.66
N LEU A 145 29.98 10.12 -4.36
CA LEU A 145 28.76 9.76 -3.66
C LEU A 145 27.53 10.54 -4.20
N ASP A 146 27.76 11.74 -4.72
CA ASP A 146 26.74 12.57 -5.37
C ASP A 146 26.26 11.94 -6.69
N ASP A 147 27.19 11.37 -7.48
CA ASP A 147 26.85 10.60 -8.68
C ASP A 147 26.03 9.35 -8.33
N VAL A 148 26.39 8.68 -7.22
CA VAL A 148 25.67 7.49 -6.73
C VAL A 148 24.23 7.83 -6.35
N LEU A 149 23.99 8.97 -5.67
CA LEU A 149 22.64 9.45 -5.37
C LEU A 149 21.86 9.77 -6.64
N THR A 150 22.48 10.50 -7.57
CA THR A 150 21.87 10.86 -8.86
C THR A 150 21.48 9.62 -9.66
N LEU A 151 22.33 8.59 -9.62
CA LEU A 151 22.05 7.32 -10.27
C LEU A 151 20.85 6.61 -9.63
N ALA A 152 20.78 6.58 -8.30
CA ALA A 152 19.68 5.92 -7.59
C ALA A 152 18.34 6.64 -7.80
N GLU A 153 18.31 7.97 -7.82
CA GLU A 153 17.10 8.74 -8.12
C GLU A 153 16.58 8.45 -9.53
N ARG A 154 17.47 8.30 -10.51
CA ARG A 154 17.09 7.93 -11.88
C ARG A 154 16.67 6.47 -12.03
N ALA A 155 17.29 5.57 -11.26
CA ALA A 155 16.96 4.15 -11.28
C ALA A 155 15.60 3.86 -10.64
N TRP A 156 15.23 4.60 -9.58
CA TRP A 156 13.97 4.39 -8.86
C TRP A 156 13.20 5.70 -8.59
N PRO A 157 12.82 6.47 -9.62
CA PRO A 157 12.15 7.78 -9.45
C PRO A 157 10.78 7.67 -8.75
N GLU A 158 10.14 6.51 -8.85
CA GLU A 158 8.86 6.21 -8.22
C GLU A 158 8.99 5.73 -6.76
N ARG A 159 10.21 5.42 -6.30
CA ARG A 159 10.44 4.87 -4.95
C ARG A 159 11.35 5.74 -4.10
N LEU A 160 12.25 6.49 -4.72
CA LEU A 160 13.20 7.37 -4.05
C LEU A 160 12.98 8.80 -4.49
N LEU A 161 13.07 9.72 -3.53
CA LEU A 161 13.18 11.15 -3.77
C LEU A 161 14.39 11.66 -2.99
N VAL A 162 15.35 12.27 -3.66
CA VAL A 162 16.59 12.72 -3.00
C VAL A 162 16.54 14.23 -2.81
N LEU A 163 16.73 14.69 -1.56
CA LEU A 163 16.73 16.12 -1.27
C LEU A 163 18.09 16.76 -1.60
N GLY A 164 18.08 18.07 -1.89
CA GLY A 164 19.31 18.83 -2.09
C GLY A 164 20.29 18.74 -0.92
N SER A 165 19.78 18.63 0.32
CA SER A 165 20.60 18.42 1.51
C SER A 165 21.34 17.08 1.52
N ALA A 166 20.78 16.04 0.90
CA ALA A 166 21.46 14.76 0.76
C ALA A 166 22.61 14.86 -0.25
N HIS A 167 22.39 15.58 -1.35
CA HIS A 167 23.44 15.89 -2.33
C HIS A 167 24.57 16.74 -1.72
N ASP A 168 24.24 17.75 -0.90
CA ASP A 168 25.23 18.57 -0.20
C ASP A 168 26.09 17.71 0.75
N ALA A 169 25.46 16.84 1.53
CA ALA A 169 26.16 15.91 2.41
C ALA A 169 27.03 14.90 1.65
N ALA A 170 26.56 14.42 0.50
CA ALA A 170 27.28 13.50 -0.35
C ALA A 170 28.54 14.13 -0.95
N ARG A 171 28.44 15.39 -1.42
CA ARG A 171 29.59 16.15 -1.92
C ARG A 171 30.64 16.45 -0.85
N ALA A 172 30.21 16.62 0.40
CA ALA A 172 31.11 16.85 1.53
C ALA A 172 31.84 15.57 1.99
N TRP A 173 31.42 14.39 1.55
CA TRP A 173 32.03 13.13 1.93
C TRP A 173 33.24 12.80 1.04
N SER A 174 34.37 12.47 1.68
CA SER A 174 35.68 12.26 1.01
C SER A 174 36.12 10.79 0.95
N GLY A 175 35.24 9.85 1.31
CA GLY A 175 35.56 8.43 1.25
C GLY A 175 35.61 7.90 -0.19
N ARG A 176 36.16 6.69 -0.34
CA ARG A 176 36.41 6.07 -1.67
C ARG A 176 35.52 4.86 -1.97
N ASP A 177 34.85 4.30 -0.95
CA ASP A 177 33.97 3.14 -1.12
C ASP A 177 32.58 3.59 -1.60
N LEU A 178 32.37 3.51 -2.92
CA LEU A 178 31.08 3.82 -3.55
C LEU A 178 30.17 2.60 -3.70
N ASP A 179 30.70 1.38 -3.59
CA ASP A 179 29.91 0.14 -3.70
C ASP A 179 28.92 0.04 -2.55
N ARG A 180 29.39 0.31 -1.34
CA ARG A 180 28.55 0.15 -0.15
C ARG A 180 27.39 1.15 -0.06
N PRO A 181 27.57 2.46 -0.33
CA PRO A 181 26.46 3.39 -0.49
C PRO A 181 25.49 3.00 -1.61
N TRP A 182 26.00 2.54 -2.76
CA TRP A 182 25.16 2.07 -3.85
C TRP A 182 24.28 0.88 -3.41
N ARG A 183 24.88 -0.15 -2.80
CA ARG A 183 24.15 -1.31 -2.26
C ARG A 183 23.13 -0.92 -1.20
N ALA A 184 23.41 0.10 -0.38
CA ALA A 184 22.45 0.60 0.60
C ALA A 184 21.25 1.28 -0.08
N LEU A 185 21.46 2.04 -1.14
CA LEU A 185 20.38 2.64 -1.95
C LEU A 185 19.54 1.57 -2.64
N CYS A 186 20.17 0.55 -3.24
CA CYS A 186 19.47 -0.62 -3.78
C CYS A 186 18.62 -1.29 -2.70
N ALA A 187 19.20 -1.56 -1.52
CA ALA A 187 18.48 -2.15 -0.40
C ALA A 187 17.26 -1.31 0.00
N VAL A 188 17.41 0.02 0.09
CA VAL A 188 16.30 0.91 0.43
C VAL A 188 15.19 0.86 -0.65
N ALA A 189 15.55 0.97 -1.93
CA ALA A 189 14.57 0.99 -3.03
C ALA A 189 13.90 -0.37 -3.31
N GLU A 190 14.63 -1.47 -3.15
CA GLU A 190 14.18 -2.81 -3.54
C GLU A 190 13.74 -3.67 -2.36
N CYS A 191 14.09 -3.30 -1.13
CA CYS A 191 13.71 -4.04 0.07
C CYS A 191 12.97 -3.19 1.10
N LEU A 192 13.50 -2.02 1.49
CA LEU A 192 12.81 -1.21 2.52
C LEU A 192 11.49 -0.64 2.00
N TRP A 193 11.47 -0.16 0.76
CA TRP A 193 10.28 0.36 0.11
C TRP A 193 9.13 -0.67 0.06
N PRO A 194 9.31 -1.89 -0.48
CA PRO A 194 8.21 -2.86 -0.48
C PRO A 194 7.83 -3.32 0.93
N LEU A 195 8.78 -3.47 1.85
CA LEU A 195 8.48 -3.80 3.25
C LEU A 195 7.60 -2.76 3.95
N HIS A 196 7.70 -1.49 3.54
CA HIS A 196 6.88 -0.40 4.11
C HIS A 196 5.56 -0.20 3.37
N PHE A 197 5.57 -0.23 2.03
CA PHE A 197 4.42 0.20 1.21
C PHE A 197 3.61 -0.92 0.56
N VAL A 198 4.09 -2.17 0.59
CA VAL A 198 3.48 -3.28 -0.15
C VAL A 198 3.25 -4.51 0.73
N GLU A 199 4.28 -4.93 1.43
CA GLU A 199 4.27 -6.16 2.22
C GLU A 199 3.64 -5.91 3.60
N ALA A 200 2.87 -6.88 4.09
CA ALA A 200 2.41 -6.90 5.47
C ALA A 200 3.46 -7.58 6.35
N SER A 201 4.56 -6.88 6.65
CA SER A 201 5.59 -7.38 7.58
C SER A 201 5.26 -7.02 9.02
N ALA A 202 5.35 -8.00 9.92
CA ALA A 202 5.20 -7.78 11.36
C ALA A 202 6.44 -7.12 11.99
N ASP A 203 7.62 -7.27 11.37
CA ASP A 203 8.88 -6.70 11.84
C ASP A 203 9.76 -6.29 10.63
N PRO A 204 9.43 -5.15 9.98
CA PRO A 204 10.14 -4.70 8.78
C PRO A 204 11.62 -4.36 9.05
N VAL A 205 11.97 -4.03 10.29
CA VAL A 205 13.36 -3.71 10.67
C VAL A 205 14.24 -4.96 10.64
N ARG A 206 13.78 -6.02 11.32
CA ARG A 206 14.51 -7.30 11.35
C ARG A 206 14.58 -7.93 9.97
N GLU A 207 13.49 -7.84 9.21
CA GLU A 207 13.40 -8.39 7.87
C GLU A 207 14.28 -7.65 6.87
N PHE A 208 14.32 -6.32 6.93
CA PHE A 208 15.26 -5.54 6.14
C PHE A 208 16.71 -5.94 6.44
N ALA A 209 17.05 -6.08 7.72
CA ALA A 209 18.39 -6.48 8.13
C ALA A 209 18.76 -7.89 7.68
N SER A 210 17.82 -8.85 7.74
CA SER A 210 18.07 -10.23 7.31
C SER A 210 18.22 -10.36 5.79
N ARG A 211 17.43 -9.60 5.01
CA ARG A 211 17.47 -9.63 3.55
C ARG A 211 18.71 -8.91 2.98
N THR A 212 19.15 -7.82 3.61
CA THR A 212 20.12 -6.90 3.00
C THR A 212 21.47 -6.84 3.73
N GLY A 213 21.51 -7.24 5.00
CA GLY A 213 22.67 -7.06 5.88
C GLY A 213 22.87 -5.63 6.39
N PHE A 214 22.04 -4.67 5.97
CA PHE A 214 22.08 -3.30 6.46
C PHE A 214 21.21 -3.11 7.70
N ARG A 215 21.65 -2.24 8.62
CA ARG A 215 20.85 -1.89 9.81
C ARG A 215 20.00 -0.68 9.50
N PHE A 216 18.68 -0.88 9.49
CA PHE A 216 17.69 0.20 9.52
C PHE A 216 17.30 0.50 10.97
N THR A 217 17.12 1.77 11.29
CA THR A 217 16.62 2.20 12.60
C THR A 217 15.54 3.26 12.37
N PRO A 218 14.27 3.01 12.76
CA PRO A 218 13.16 3.91 12.46
C PRO A 218 13.15 5.17 13.33
N THR A 219 13.85 5.16 14.46
CA THR A 219 13.87 6.25 15.44
C THR A 219 15.29 6.57 15.89
N GLU A 220 15.51 7.79 16.34
CA GLU A 220 16.75 8.16 17.03
C GLU A 220 16.69 7.84 18.53
N SER A 221 17.84 7.92 19.20
CA SER A 221 17.88 7.79 20.66
C SER A 221 17.03 8.84 21.35
N PHE A 222 16.57 8.54 22.57
CA PHE A 222 15.80 9.49 23.38
C PHE A 222 16.54 10.82 23.55
N THR A 223 17.85 10.77 23.79
CA THR A 223 18.68 11.97 24.00
C THR A 223 18.77 12.82 22.74
N VAL A 224 18.98 12.22 21.58
CA VAL A 224 19.01 12.94 20.29
C VAL A 224 17.65 13.55 19.98
N SER A 225 16.57 12.82 20.27
CA SER A 225 15.20 13.27 19.98
C SER A 225 14.72 14.40 20.90
N THR A 226 15.28 14.52 22.09
CA THR A 226 14.89 15.53 23.10
C THR A 226 15.78 16.77 23.10
N MET A 227 17.02 16.69 22.60
CA MET A 227 17.91 17.85 22.51
C MET A 227 17.64 18.66 21.22
N PRO A 228 17.21 19.94 21.32
CA PRO A 228 16.82 20.75 20.15
C PRO A 228 17.90 20.83 19.07
N ARG A 229 19.16 21.04 19.45
CA ARG A 229 20.29 21.10 18.50
C ARG A 229 20.45 19.80 17.70
N LEU A 230 20.37 18.65 18.36
CA LEU A 230 20.59 17.35 17.71
C LEU A 230 19.40 16.94 16.83
N ARG A 231 18.19 17.33 17.24
CA ARG A 231 16.97 17.18 16.45
C ARG A 231 17.00 18.06 15.20
N GLU A 232 17.46 19.29 15.32
CA GLU A 232 17.57 20.25 14.21
C GLU A 232 18.52 19.74 13.12
N ALA A 233 19.63 19.11 13.50
CA ALA A 233 20.58 18.50 12.56
C ALA A 233 19.96 17.40 11.67
N ARG A 234 18.86 16.80 12.12
CA ARG A 234 18.10 15.74 11.39
C ARG A 234 16.82 16.27 10.79
N THR A 235 16.68 17.60 10.70
CA THR A 235 15.52 18.25 10.14
C THR A 235 15.91 18.86 8.79
N PHE A 236 15.17 18.53 7.74
CA PHE A 236 15.50 18.88 6.37
C PHE A 236 14.34 19.66 5.72
N PRO A 237 14.62 20.60 4.80
CA PRO A 237 13.58 21.30 4.08
C PRO A 237 12.94 20.37 3.04
N TRP A 238 11.63 20.13 3.15
CA TRP A 238 10.87 19.32 2.20
C TRP A 238 9.43 19.86 2.12
N GLU A 239 8.92 20.06 0.90
CA GLU A 239 7.57 20.61 0.61
C GLU A 239 7.25 21.93 1.34
N GLY A 240 8.24 22.83 1.43
CA GLY A 240 8.09 24.11 2.11
C GLY A 240 8.03 24.01 3.64
N ARG A 241 8.30 22.83 4.21
CA ARG A 241 8.29 22.55 5.66
C ARG A 241 9.65 22.05 6.13
N ARG A 242 9.86 22.12 7.45
CA ARG A 242 11.00 21.54 8.15
C ARG A 242 10.59 20.15 8.64
N THR A 243 11.11 19.10 8.00
CA THR A 243 10.72 17.71 8.27
C THR A 243 11.80 17.00 9.06
N TYR A 244 11.44 16.52 10.25
CA TYR A 244 12.34 15.72 11.08
C TYR A 244 12.42 14.29 10.55
N MET A 245 13.64 13.82 10.24
CA MET A 245 13.92 12.51 9.65
C MET A 245 14.80 11.68 10.59
N PRO A 246 14.22 11.09 11.66
CA PRO A 246 14.97 10.28 12.62
C PRO A 246 15.38 8.93 12.05
N ALA A 247 14.61 8.41 11.10
CA ALA A 247 14.83 7.11 10.53
C ALA A 247 16.12 7.11 9.69
N HIS A 248 16.94 6.07 9.83
CA HIS A 248 18.21 6.01 9.14
C HIS A 248 18.70 4.58 8.86
N VAL A 249 19.48 4.45 7.79
CA VAL A 249 20.23 3.23 7.47
C VAL A 249 21.72 3.46 7.73
N ALA A 250 22.33 2.56 8.50
CA ALA A 250 23.78 2.54 8.68
C ALA A 250 24.42 1.90 7.45
N VAL A 251 25.08 2.72 6.63
CA VAL A 251 25.64 2.26 5.36
C VAL A 251 27.01 1.64 5.58
N THR A 252 27.83 2.21 6.46
CA THR A 252 29.19 1.73 6.76
C THR A 252 29.38 1.52 8.26
N GLY A 253 30.29 0.61 8.62
CA GLY A 253 30.61 0.27 10.02
C GLY A 253 32.07 0.59 10.32
N GLY A 254 32.32 1.48 11.30
CA GLY A 254 33.65 1.91 11.69
C GLY A 254 33.63 3.23 12.48
N SER A 255 34.81 3.73 12.84
CA SER A 255 35.01 5.06 13.42
C SER A 255 35.44 6.07 12.33
N GLY A 256 35.18 7.36 12.58
CA GLY A 256 35.58 8.45 11.69
C GLY A 256 34.74 8.61 10.42
N ASP A 257 35.35 9.10 9.35
CA ASP A 257 34.69 9.46 8.08
C ASP A 257 34.18 8.24 7.28
N SER A 258 34.52 7.05 7.76
CA SER A 258 34.00 5.78 7.31
C SER A 258 32.63 5.45 7.90
N ASN A 259 32.01 6.29 8.75
CA ASN A 259 30.66 6.07 9.29
C ASN A 259 29.68 7.05 8.64
N ILE A 260 29.00 6.59 7.59
CA ILE A 260 27.97 7.35 6.89
C ILE A 260 26.59 6.78 7.20
N ARG A 261 25.63 7.68 7.33
CA ARG A 261 24.22 7.34 7.53
C ARG A 261 23.38 7.93 6.42
N MET A 262 22.36 7.18 6.05
CA MET A 262 21.29 7.65 5.19
C MET A 262 20.10 8.02 6.06
N HIS A 263 19.81 9.31 6.27
CA HIS A 263 18.58 9.72 6.95
C HIS A 263 17.44 9.87 5.95
N LEU A 264 16.27 9.37 6.32
CA LEU A 264 15.12 9.28 5.44
C LEU A 264 13.78 9.43 6.18
N CYS A 265 12.72 9.65 5.42
CA CYS A 265 11.34 9.46 5.87
C CYS A 265 10.48 8.82 4.77
N PHE A 266 9.30 8.35 5.16
CA PHE A 266 8.33 7.78 4.24
C PHE A 266 7.30 8.86 3.84
N ASP A 267 7.22 9.14 2.55
CA ASP A 267 6.15 9.92 1.93
C ASP A 267 4.97 8.97 1.69
N GLU A 268 4.02 8.96 2.62
CA GLU A 268 2.83 8.08 2.56
C GLU A 268 1.91 8.42 1.38
N GLU A 269 1.85 9.70 0.97
CA GLU A 269 0.97 10.16 -0.10
C GLU A 269 1.56 9.82 -1.48
N GLY A 270 2.82 10.18 -1.70
CA GLY A 270 3.54 9.86 -2.93
C GLY A 270 4.09 8.43 -2.98
N ARG A 271 3.98 7.66 -1.87
CA ARG A 271 4.55 6.31 -1.70
C ARG A 271 6.03 6.25 -2.08
N ARG A 272 6.83 7.18 -1.56
CA ARG A 272 8.28 7.27 -1.79
C ARG A 272 9.05 7.27 -0.49
N ILE A 273 10.32 6.88 -0.55
CA ILE A 273 11.28 7.12 0.52
C ILE A 273 12.05 8.39 0.18
N VAL A 274 11.93 9.39 1.04
CA VAL A 274 12.60 10.68 0.89
C VAL A 274 13.93 10.62 1.62
N VAL A 275 15.04 10.80 0.90
CA VAL A 275 16.39 10.81 1.45
C VAL A 275 16.81 12.24 1.76
N GLY A 276 16.91 12.58 3.05
CA GLY A 276 17.29 13.91 3.53
C GLY A 276 18.79 14.10 3.73
N HIS A 277 19.53 13.02 3.99
CA HIS A 277 20.97 13.02 4.19
C HIS A 277 21.59 11.72 3.74
N LEU A 278 22.69 11.76 3.00
CA LEU A 278 23.59 10.61 2.81
C LEU A 278 25.02 11.11 2.88
N GLY A 279 25.68 10.83 4.00
CA GLY A 279 27.03 11.31 4.23
C GLY A 279 27.45 11.04 5.66
N ARG A 280 28.47 11.76 6.13
CA ARG A 280 29.05 11.58 7.47
C ARG A 280 27.95 11.54 8.55
N HIS A 281 28.17 10.71 9.55
CA HIS A 281 27.33 10.64 10.74
C HIS A 281 27.07 12.03 11.33
N LEU A 282 25.80 12.36 11.58
CA LEU A 282 25.39 13.63 12.20
C LEU A 282 25.67 13.60 13.70
N ASP A 283 26.08 14.74 14.27
CA ASP A 283 26.39 14.92 15.69
C ASP A 283 25.42 14.15 16.60
N ASN A 284 26.00 13.50 17.59
CA ASN A 284 25.32 12.89 18.72
C ASN A 284 25.97 13.37 20.03
N THR A 285 25.60 12.81 21.17
CA THR A 285 26.16 13.23 22.46
C THR A 285 27.64 12.86 22.69
N LEU A 286 28.26 12.10 21.79
CA LEU A 286 29.63 11.58 21.88
C LEU A 286 30.58 12.15 20.83
N THR A 287 30.07 12.97 19.91
CA THR A 287 30.79 13.61 18.79
C THR A 287 30.51 15.10 18.80
#